data_AF-A0A2H5B1R7-F1
#
_entry.id   AF-A0A2H5B1R7-F1
#
_cell.length_a   1.000
_cell.length_b   1.000
_cell.length_c   1.000
_cell.angle_alpha   90.00
_cell.angle_beta   90.00
_cell.angle_gamma   90.00
#
_symmetry.space_group_name_H-M   'P 1'
#
loop_
_entity.id
_entity.type
_entity.pdbx_description
1 polymer ?
#
loop_
_entity_poly.entity_id
_entity_poly.type
_entity_poly.pdbx_seq_one_letter_code
_entity_poly.pdbx_strand_id
1 'polypeptide(L)'
;MSTPLHDTPQPETAAPQEPKPSRRGLLIGTAAALVLGGGALAAYELLGSSDDGDSDDGTTEFKAKFAGTGLVTNEYAFRSPNAKDAHDSPDWVVTSGSLFTRNGDGWTGVPDGQSPGASSSQHNGSAVFRLVTKRRDFGDCTVQTQVRLQPPTTTSRTPKQDWDGAHIWLRYHSPDQLYALSFRRRDGVVVIKRKTPDPQGIGAAGEQGDYVTVAEGKAAFPYNEWHTVSASAVNHKEGVRLILSIDGHTVLDTIDKDPLRITGAGGVGLRVDNTDLDFRGFTAVPAAAAL
;
A
#
# COMPACT_ATOMS: atom_id res chain seq x y z
N MET A 1 0.12 73.55 10.82
CA MET A 1 0.99 72.42 10.41
C MET A 1 0.18 71.16 10.65
N SER A 2 -0.43 70.63 9.58
CA SER A 2 -1.34 69.48 9.64
C SER A 2 -0.63 68.27 9.03
N THR A 3 -0.49 67.22 9.81
CA THR A 3 0.10 65.94 9.42
C THR A 3 -0.97 65.09 8.72
N PRO A 4 -0.69 64.43 7.57
CA PRO A 4 -1.66 63.57 6.91
C PRO A 4 -1.69 62.16 7.55
N LEU A 5 -2.90 61.60 7.67
CA LEU A 5 -3.17 60.23 8.08
C LEU A 5 -2.72 59.24 7.00
N HIS A 6 -1.98 58.22 7.40
CA HIS A 6 -1.64 57.07 6.56
C HIS A 6 -2.81 56.09 6.51
N ASP A 7 -3.35 55.88 5.31
CA ASP A 7 -4.27 54.78 5.00
C ASP A 7 -3.52 53.45 5.05
N THR A 8 -4.06 52.49 5.81
CA THR A 8 -3.55 51.12 5.85
C THR A 8 -4.42 50.25 4.92
N PRO A 9 -3.86 49.54 3.93
CA PRO A 9 -4.65 48.71 3.03
C PRO A 9 -5.20 47.48 3.76
N GLN A 10 -6.48 47.19 3.52
CA GLN A 10 -7.17 45.98 3.98
C GLN A 10 -6.58 44.72 3.31
N PRO A 11 -6.53 43.57 4.00
CA PRO A 11 -6.05 42.32 3.43
C PRO A 11 -7.09 41.72 2.47
N GLU A 12 -6.67 41.45 1.23
CA GLU A 12 -7.42 40.70 0.24
C GLU A 12 -7.64 39.24 0.70
N THR A 13 -8.90 38.85 0.85
CA THR A 13 -9.32 37.45 0.98
C THR A 13 -9.02 36.69 -0.31
N ALA A 14 -8.06 35.76 -0.27
CA ALA A 14 -7.74 34.89 -1.39
C ALA A 14 -8.85 33.83 -1.62
N ALA A 15 -9.29 33.69 -2.86
CA ALA A 15 -10.24 32.67 -3.29
C ALA A 15 -9.63 31.25 -3.24
N PRO A 16 -10.45 30.20 -3.03
CA PRO A 16 -9.98 28.81 -3.04
C PRO A 16 -9.38 28.42 -4.40
N GLN A 17 -8.15 27.91 -4.41
CA GLN A 17 -7.47 27.44 -5.62
C GLN A 17 -7.98 26.04 -6.01
N GLU A 18 -8.34 25.89 -7.28
CA GLU A 18 -8.59 24.58 -7.90
C GLU A 18 -7.33 23.69 -7.87
N PRO A 19 -7.49 22.37 -7.66
CA PRO A 19 -6.36 21.44 -7.66
C PRO A 19 -5.70 21.41 -9.04
N LYS A 20 -4.43 21.84 -9.09
CA LYS A 20 -3.60 21.74 -10.30
C LYS A 20 -3.17 20.29 -10.51
N PRO A 21 -3.23 19.75 -11.75
CA PRO A 21 -2.67 18.44 -12.04
C PRO A 21 -1.19 18.43 -11.68
N SER A 22 -0.76 17.42 -10.92
CA SER A 22 0.63 17.29 -10.48
C SER A 22 1.53 17.19 -11.72
N ARG A 23 2.38 18.20 -11.93
CA ARG A 23 3.37 18.18 -12.99
C ARG A 23 4.30 16.99 -12.78
N ARG A 24 4.32 16.09 -13.77
CA ARG A 24 5.25 14.97 -13.92
C ARG A 24 6.68 15.42 -13.58
N GLY A 25 7.22 14.89 -12.49
CA GLY A 25 8.66 14.77 -12.30
C GLY A 25 9.12 13.56 -13.11
N LEU A 26 9.47 13.78 -14.37
CA LEU A 26 10.22 12.84 -15.18
C LEU A 26 11.62 12.70 -14.55
N LEU A 27 11.79 11.76 -13.62
CA LEU A 27 13.11 11.36 -13.14
C LEU A 27 13.60 10.20 -13.98
N ILE A 28 14.36 10.56 -15.02
CA ILE A 28 15.28 9.66 -15.70
C ILE A 28 16.38 9.34 -14.67
N GLY A 29 16.31 8.14 -14.11
CA GLY A 29 17.33 7.56 -13.24
C GLY A 29 17.52 6.11 -13.61
N THR A 30 18.50 5.87 -14.47
CA THR A 30 18.96 4.54 -14.90
C THR A 30 19.40 3.68 -13.71
N ALA A 31 18.75 2.53 -13.53
CA ALA A 31 19.37 1.28 -13.12
C ALA A 31 18.51 0.13 -13.63
N ALA A 32 18.76 -0.27 -14.88
CA ALA A 32 18.25 -1.52 -15.43
C ALA A 32 18.91 -2.67 -14.66
N ALA A 33 18.16 -3.32 -13.78
CA ALA A 33 18.42 -4.70 -13.40
C ALA A 33 17.56 -5.57 -14.32
N LEU A 34 18.22 -6.26 -15.25
CA LEU A 34 17.64 -7.31 -16.09
C LEU A 34 16.94 -8.34 -15.20
N VAL A 35 15.61 -8.34 -15.20
CA VAL A 35 14.81 -9.50 -14.79
C VAL A 35 14.37 -10.20 -16.07
N LEU A 36 15.19 -11.17 -16.50
CA LEU A 36 14.72 -12.23 -17.38
C LEU A 36 13.76 -13.10 -16.57
N GLY A 37 12.49 -12.77 -16.66
CA GLY A 37 11.38 -13.49 -16.01
C GLY A 37 10.06 -13.27 -16.72
N GLY A 38 10.09 -13.02 -18.03
CA GLY A 38 8.89 -13.00 -18.87
C GLY A 38 8.44 -14.45 -19.11
N GLY A 39 7.46 -14.91 -18.34
CA GLY A 39 6.86 -16.23 -18.59
C GLY A 39 5.86 -16.74 -17.56
N ALA A 40 5.82 -16.22 -16.33
CA ALA A 40 4.98 -16.79 -15.27
C ALA A 40 3.84 -15.87 -14.75
N LEU A 41 3.66 -14.67 -15.31
CA LEU A 41 2.63 -13.73 -14.82
C LEU A 41 1.22 -14.00 -15.35
N ALA A 42 1.05 -14.78 -16.43
CA ALA A 42 -0.26 -15.02 -17.04
C ALA A 42 -0.95 -16.33 -16.60
N ALA A 43 -0.26 -17.21 -15.86
CA ALA A 43 -0.78 -18.55 -15.56
C ALA A 43 -1.51 -18.69 -14.21
N TYR A 44 -1.51 -17.66 -13.37
CA TYR A 44 -2.22 -17.70 -12.08
C TYR A 44 -3.65 -17.13 -12.15
N GLU A 45 -4.07 -16.58 -13.29
CA GLU A 45 -5.39 -15.93 -13.48
C GLU A 45 -6.51 -16.87 -13.96
N LEU A 46 -6.26 -18.18 -14.14
CA LEU A 46 -7.16 -19.07 -14.90
C LEU A 46 -7.73 -20.27 -14.13
N LEU A 47 -7.63 -20.31 -12.80
CA LEU A 47 -8.29 -21.33 -11.97
C LEU A 47 -9.17 -20.70 -10.88
N GLY A 48 -10.00 -19.75 -11.28
CA GLY A 48 -11.23 -19.44 -10.54
C GLY A 48 -12.29 -20.44 -10.96
N SER A 49 -12.48 -21.50 -10.18
CA SER A 49 -13.61 -22.42 -10.33
C SER A 49 -14.88 -21.64 -9.99
N SER A 50 -15.72 -21.39 -10.99
CA SER A 50 -17.08 -20.89 -10.81
C SER A 50 -17.92 -22.01 -10.23
N ASP A 51 -18.09 -21.99 -8.91
CA ASP A 51 -19.09 -22.79 -8.22
C ASP A 51 -20.33 -21.91 -7.99
N ASP A 52 -21.35 -22.16 -8.79
CA ASP A 52 -22.68 -21.58 -8.67
C ASP A 52 -23.39 -22.23 -7.47
N GLY A 53 -23.32 -21.60 -6.29
CA GLY A 53 -24.05 -22.13 -5.14
C GLY A 53 -23.80 -21.40 -3.84
N ASP A 54 -24.85 -20.73 -3.37
CA ASP A 54 -25.09 -20.26 -2.01
C ASP A 54 -24.56 -18.85 -1.65
N SER A 55 -25.53 -17.93 -1.55
CA SER A 55 -25.39 -16.58 -1.06
C SER A 55 -25.21 -16.58 0.45
N ASP A 56 -23.97 -16.77 0.91
CA ASP A 56 -23.53 -16.35 2.24
C ASP A 56 -22.79 -15.01 2.09
N ASP A 57 -23.57 -13.92 2.09
CA ASP A 57 -23.17 -12.51 1.85
C ASP A 57 -22.36 -11.91 3.03
N GLY A 58 -21.49 -12.72 3.62
CA GLY A 58 -20.63 -12.32 4.73
C GLY A 58 -19.20 -12.69 4.44
N THR A 59 -18.43 -11.81 3.79
CA THR A 59 -16.97 -11.96 3.74
C THR A 59 -16.46 -12.19 5.15
N THR A 60 -16.03 -13.41 5.47
CA THR A 60 -15.61 -13.73 6.85
C THR A 60 -14.38 -12.93 7.18
N GLU A 61 -14.31 -12.40 8.41
CA GLU A 61 -13.15 -11.68 8.93
C GLU A 61 -11.85 -12.40 8.55
N PHE A 62 -10.92 -11.66 7.95
CA PHE A 62 -9.53 -12.10 7.86
C PHE A 62 -8.78 -11.60 9.08
N LYS A 63 -8.05 -12.50 9.73
CA LYS A 63 -7.16 -12.16 10.84
C LYS A 63 -5.81 -12.84 10.63
N ALA A 64 -4.80 -12.02 10.44
CA ALA A 64 -3.43 -12.49 10.27
C ALA A 64 -2.97 -13.26 11.51
N LYS A 65 -2.35 -14.42 11.28
CA LYS A 65 -1.73 -15.21 12.34
C LYS A 65 -0.26 -15.40 12.01
N PHE A 66 0.59 -15.07 12.97
CA PHE A 66 2.02 -15.33 12.89
C PHE A 66 2.41 -16.26 14.03
N ALA A 67 3.07 -17.37 13.69
CA ALA A 67 3.50 -18.37 14.64
C ALA A 67 5.03 -18.48 14.64
N GLY A 68 5.61 -18.52 15.84
CA GLY A 68 7.05 -18.70 16.02
C GLY A 68 7.89 -17.47 15.65
N THR A 69 9.13 -17.73 15.25
CA THR A 69 10.11 -16.73 14.80
C THR A 69 10.78 -17.27 13.54
N GLY A 70 10.90 -16.44 12.50
CA GLY A 70 11.58 -16.83 11.25
C GLY A 70 10.89 -16.34 10.00
N LEU A 71 11.29 -16.87 8.84
CA LEU A 71 10.73 -16.55 7.54
C LEU A 71 9.32 -17.16 7.38
N VAL A 72 8.35 -16.32 7.04
CA VAL A 72 6.98 -16.73 6.72
C VAL A 72 6.85 -17.00 5.21
N THR A 73 7.24 -16.02 4.39
CA THR A 73 7.32 -16.14 2.92
C THR A 73 8.14 -14.98 2.35
N ASN A 74 8.51 -15.02 1.08
CA ASN A 74 9.32 -13.99 0.43
C ASN A 74 9.11 -13.92 -1.09
N GLU A 75 9.78 -12.96 -1.71
CA GLU A 75 9.81 -12.78 -3.16
C GLU A 75 10.37 -14.01 -3.91
N TYR A 76 11.27 -14.79 -3.29
CA TYR A 76 11.74 -16.04 -3.88
C TYR A 76 10.58 -17.04 -4.04
N ALA A 77 9.80 -17.27 -2.97
CA ALA A 77 8.64 -18.16 -3.02
C ALA A 77 7.61 -17.70 -4.06
N PHE A 78 7.39 -16.39 -4.20
CA PHE A 78 6.52 -15.83 -5.24
C PHE A 78 7.01 -16.13 -6.67
N ARG A 79 8.31 -15.97 -6.95
CA ARG A 79 8.89 -16.23 -8.28
C ARG A 79 9.12 -17.72 -8.57
N SER A 80 9.11 -18.56 -7.54
CA SER A 80 9.43 -19.99 -7.64
C SER A 80 8.45 -20.83 -6.82
N PRO A 81 7.14 -20.78 -7.11
CA PRO A 81 6.10 -21.37 -6.26
C PRO A 81 6.18 -22.89 -6.14
N ASN A 82 6.86 -23.56 -7.09
CA ASN A 82 7.01 -25.01 -7.12
C ASN A 82 8.38 -25.48 -6.61
N ALA A 83 9.24 -24.56 -6.15
CA ALA A 83 10.55 -24.94 -5.60
C ALA A 83 10.36 -25.60 -4.22
N LYS A 84 11.13 -26.66 -3.96
CA LYS A 84 11.00 -27.46 -2.73
C LYS A 84 11.43 -26.72 -1.47
N ASP A 85 12.24 -25.68 -1.63
CA ASP A 85 12.74 -24.78 -0.59
C ASP A 85 11.99 -23.44 -0.55
N ALA A 86 10.91 -23.28 -1.32
CA ALA A 86 10.03 -22.12 -1.22
C ALA A 86 9.23 -22.15 0.10
N HIS A 87 9.31 -21.05 0.85
CA HIS A 87 8.48 -20.83 2.03
C HIS A 87 7.12 -20.27 1.60
N ASP A 88 6.15 -21.15 1.33
CA ASP A 88 4.79 -20.75 0.97
C ASP A 88 3.96 -20.43 2.23
N SER A 89 3.19 -19.35 2.17
CA SER A 89 2.26 -18.96 3.22
C SER A 89 0.82 -19.20 2.77
N PRO A 90 -0.05 -19.80 3.60
CA PRO A 90 -1.46 -19.98 3.23
C PRO A 90 -2.22 -18.64 3.11
N ASP A 91 -1.75 -17.61 3.81
CA ASP A 91 -2.46 -16.34 3.92
C ASP A 91 -1.86 -15.25 3.04
N TRP A 92 -0.57 -15.35 2.71
CA TRP A 92 0.22 -14.22 2.24
C TRP A 92 0.99 -14.52 0.95
N VAL A 93 1.11 -13.51 0.11
CA VAL A 93 2.01 -13.44 -1.03
C VAL A 93 2.92 -12.23 -0.84
N VAL A 94 4.24 -12.43 -0.94
CA VAL A 94 5.22 -11.35 -0.93
C VAL A 94 5.79 -11.22 -2.34
N THR A 95 5.41 -10.16 -3.04
CA THR A 95 5.90 -9.91 -4.42
C THR A 95 7.20 -9.13 -4.45
N SER A 96 7.65 -8.62 -3.31
CA SER A 96 8.96 -7.97 -3.14
C SER A 96 9.38 -7.98 -1.68
N GLY A 97 10.63 -8.34 -1.40
CA GLY A 97 11.17 -8.44 -0.05
C GLY A 97 10.86 -9.77 0.65
N SER A 98 10.88 -9.77 1.99
CA SER A 98 10.66 -10.96 2.83
C SER A 98 9.77 -10.64 4.01
N LEU A 99 8.77 -11.49 4.28
CA LEU A 99 7.95 -11.41 5.47
C LEU A 99 8.49 -12.38 6.52
N PHE A 100 8.88 -11.83 7.66
CA PHE A 100 9.27 -12.59 8.83
C PHE A 100 8.20 -12.52 9.91
N THR A 101 8.36 -13.37 10.91
CA THR A 101 7.70 -13.21 12.20
C THR A 101 8.72 -13.15 13.33
N ARG A 102 8.44 -12.32 14.34
CA ARG A 102 9.16 -12.28 15.61
C ARG A 102 8.16 -11.95 16.73
N ASN A 103 8.14 -12.75 17.79
CA ASN A 103 7.23 -12.57 18.94
C ASN A 103 5.73 -12.57 18.59
N GLY A 104 5.31 -13.30 17.54
CA GLY A 104 3.92 -13.33 17.08
C GLY A 104 3.49 -12.10 16.26
N ASP A 105 4.42 -11.18 15.99
CA ASP A 105 4.23 -10.03 15.12
C ASP A 105 4.81 -10.34 13.73
N GLY A 106 4.27 -9.71 12.70
CA GLY A 106 4.87 -9.67 11.37
C GLY A 106 5.98 -8.64 11.30
N TRP A 107 7.06 -8.93 10.58
CA TRP A 107 8.24 -8.08 10.47
C TRP A 107 8.77 -8.06 9.04
N THR A 108 9.08 -6.88 8.49
CA THR A 108 9.56 -6.75 7.11
C THR A 108 11.06 -6.99 6.95
N GLY A 109 11.83 -6.94 8.05
CA GLY A 109 13.29 -6.91 7.98
C GLY A 109 13.85 -5.49 7.98
N VAL A 110 15.15 -5.37 8.30
CA VAL A 110 15.91 -4.14 8.07
C VAL A 110 16.08 -3.93 6.56
N PRO A 111 15.80 -2.72 6.03
CA PRO A 111 15.91 -2.41 4.60
C PRO A 111 17.23 -2.86 3.98
N ASP A 112 17.13 -3.78 3.01
CA ASP A 112 18.22 -4.24 2.17
C ASP A 112 17.81 -4.21 0.69
N GLY A 113 18.75 -3.80 -0.16
CA GLY A 113 18.56 -3.56 -1.58
C GLY A 113 18.81 -4.80 -2.46
N GLN A 114 19.20 -5.92 -1.89
CA GLN A 114 19.48 -7.15 -2.65
C GLN A 114 18.28 -8.10 -2.62
N SER A 115 18.07 -8.86 -3.69
CA SER A 115 16.97 -9.83 -3.77
C SER A 115 17.15 -10.96 -2.75
N PRO A 116 16.09 -11.42 -2.07
CA PRO A 116 16.19 -12.53 -1.15
C PRO A 116 16.38 -13.86 -1.89
N GLY A 117 17.18 -14.74 -1.29
CA GLY A 117 17.19 -16.18 -1.60
C GLY A 117 16.12 -16.93 -0.82
N ALA A 118 16.05 -18.26 -0.99
CA ALA A 118 15.01 -19.11 -0.40
C ALA A 118 14.79 -18.89 1.11
N SER A 119 15.87 -18.81 1.89
CA SER A 119 15.84 -18.62 3.36
C SER A 119 15.88 -17.16 3.81
N SER A 120 16.07 -16.19 2.91
CA SER A 120 16.35 -14.77 3.22
C SER A 120 17.48 -14.54 4.24
N SER A 121 18.44 -15.47 4.37
CA SER A 121 19.47 -15.41 5.43
C SER A 121 20.62 -14.43 5.14
N GLN A 122 20.89 -14.15 3.86
CA GLN A 122 21.92 -13.16 3.45
C GLN A 122 21.30 -11.81 3.11
N HIS A 123 20.16 -11.84 2.42
CA HIS A 123 19.45 -10.68 1.91
C HIS A 123 17.95 -10.89 2.10
N ASN A 124 17.25 -9.82 2.51
CA ASN A 124 15.80 -9.87 2.71
C ASN A 124 15.02 -9.08 1.65
N GLY A 125 15.70 -8.20 0.89
CA GLY A 125 15.10 -7.36 -0.15
C GLY A 125 14.10 -6.31 0.30
N SER A 126 13.97 -6.06 1.61
CA SER A 126 12.91 -5.27 2.23
C SER A 126 13.01 -3.76 1.98
N ALA A 127 14.04 -3.26 1.29
CA ALA A 127 14.09 -1.84 0.91
C ALA A 127 12.91 -1.43 0.01
N VAL A 128 12.32 -2.39 -0.70
CA VAL A 128 10.93 -2.32 -1.19
C VAL A 128 10.24 -3.60 -0.77
N PHE A 129 9.23 -3.49 0.07
CA PHE A 129 8.45 -4.61 0.57
C PHE A 129 7.01 -4.51 0.10
N ARG A 130 6.47 -5.61 -0.46
CA ARG A 130 5.10 -5.70 -0.96
C ARG A 130 4.48 -7.00 -0.48
N LEU A 131 3.48 -6.87 0.38
CA LEU A 131 2.73 -7.97 0.97
C LEU A 131 1.26 -7.84 0.62
N VAL A 132 0.65 -8.90 0.14
CA VAL A 132 -0.79 -8.98 -0.09
C VAL A 132 -1.34 -10.31 0.40
N THR A 133 -2.61 -10.33 0.79
CA THR A 133 -3.32 -11.57 1.10
C THR A 133 -3.29 -12.53 -0.10
N LYS A 134 -3.54 -13.84 0.11
CA LYS A 134 -3.94 -14.75 -0.98
C LYS A 134 -5.42 -14.58 -1.32
N ARG A 135 -6.25 -14.38 -0.30
CA ARG A 135 -7.67 -14.02 -0.43
C ARG A 135 -7.87 -12.74 -1.26
N ARG A 136 -8.92 -12.75 -2.10
CA ARG A 136 -9.28 -11.66 -3.05
C ARG A 136 -10.74 -11.22 -2.92
N ASP A 137 -11.42 -11.71 -1.89
CA ASP A 137 -12.85 -11.52 -1.62
C ASP A 137 -13.15 -10.27 -0.77
N PHE A 138 -12.19 -9.36 -0.59
CA PHE A 138 -12.40 -8.14 0.19
C PHE A 138 -13.07 -7.07 -0.68
N GLY A 139 -14.40 -7.07 -0.62
CA GLY A 139 -15.27 -6.01 -1.11
C GLY A 139 -15.24 -4.80 -0.19
N ASP A 140 -16.43 -4.36 0.25
CA ASP A 140 -16.55 -3.27 1.22
C ASP A 140 -15.92 -3.71 2.54
N CYS A 141 -14.77 -3.14 2.88
CA CYS A 141 -13.97 -3.61 3.99
C CYS A 141 -13.22 -2.50 4.71
N THR A 142 -12.87 -2.80 5.97
CA THR A 142 -11.92 -2.05 6.76
C THR A 142 -10.75 -2.95 7.14
N VAL A 143 -9.55 -2.50 6.80
CA VAL A 143 -8.29 -3.07 7.30
C VAL A 143 -7.89 -2.31 8.56
N GLN A 144 -7.48 -3.02 9.60
CA GLN A 144 -6.88 -2.44 10.81
C GLN A 144 -5.62 -3.22 11.17
N THR A 145 -4.58 -2.52 11.61
CA THR A 145 -3.36 -3.13 12.14
C THR A 145 -2.68 -2.18 13.12
N GLN A 146 -1.94 -2.74 14.09
CA GLN A 146 -0.94 -1.96 14.81
C GLN A 146 0.38 -2.01 14.05
N VAL A 147 1.11 -0.89 14.03
CA VAL A 147 2.36 -0.72 13.31
C VAL A 147 3.40 -0.03 14.17
N ARG A 148 4.67 -0.42 14.02
CA ARG A 148 5.82 0.31 14.57
C ARG A 148 6.87 0.42 13.48
N LEU A 149 7.11 1.64 13.01
CA LEU A 149 8.05 1.93 11.93
C LEU A 149 9.35 2.47 12.49
N GLN A 150 10.47 2.05 11.92
CA GLN A 150 11.74 2.73 12.12
C GLN A 150 11.82 4.01 11.24
N PRO A 151 12.72 4.96 11.55
CA PRO A 151 13.01 6.05 10.62
C PRO A 151 13.51 5.51 9.26
N PRO A 152 13.05 6.03 8.12
CA PRO A 152 13.43 5.49 6.82
C PRO A 152 14.93 5.69 6.51
N THR A 153 15.58 4.62 6.06
CA THR A 153 16.97 4.56 5.60
C THR A 153 17.04 4.72 4.07
N THR A 154 18.14 4.31 3.45
CA THR A 154 18.34 4.29 2.00
C THR A 154 19.30 3.16 1.66
N THR A 155 19.19 2.60 0.46
CA THR A 155 20.23 1.71 -0.09
C THR A 155 20.75 2.25 -1.42
N SER A 156 21.78 1.65 -1.99
CA SER A 156 22.21 1.97 -3.36
C SER A 156 21.10 1.73 -4.40
N ARG A 157 20.28 0.68 -4.22
CA ARG A 157 19.11 0.37 -5.06
C ARG A 157 17.96 1.38 -4.89
N THR A 158 17.66 1.77 -3.65
CA THR A 158 16.53 2.64 -3.29
C THR A 158 17.05 3.91 -2.61
N PRO A 159 17.43 4.94 -3.38
CA PRO A 159 17.83 6.22 -2.82
C PRO A 159 16.66 6.90 -2.08
N LYS A 160 16.97 7.92 -1.29
CA LYS A 160 15.99 8.69 -0.51
C LYS A 160 14.87 9.21 -1.40
N GLN A 161 13.63 8.93 -1.02
CA GLN A 161 12.43 9.49 -1.62
C GLN A 161 11.51 10.09 -0.54
N ASP A 162 10.70 11.07 -0.93
CA ASP A 162 9.72 11.68 -0.03
C ASP A 162 8.61 10.69 0.36
N TRP A 163 8.33 9.73 -0.52
CA TRP A 163 7.33 8.69 -0.31
C TRP A 163 7.84 7.45 0.43
N ASP A 164 9.12 7.39 0.82
CA ASP A 164 9.61 6.32 1.69
C ASP A 164 8.76 6.23 2.96
N GLY A 165 8.40 5.04 3.41
CA GLY A 165 7.40 4.89 4.46
C GLY A 165 6.55 3.65 4.31
N ALA A 166 5.31 3.70 4.80
CA ALA A 166 4.38 2.57 4.71
C ALA A 166 2.97 2.97 4.26
N HIS A 167 2.32 1.99 3.64
CA HIS A 167 1.03 2.12 2.99
C HIS A 167 0.18 0.88 3.25
N ILE A 168 -1.13 1.06 3.44
CA ILE A 168 -2.10 -0.02 3.32
C ILE A 168 -2.59 -0.08 1.87
N TRP A 169 -2.70 -1.30 1.35
CA TRP A 169 -3.34 -1.57 0.06
C TRP A 169 -4.75 -2.11 0.26
N LEU A 170 -5.70 -1.55 -0.48
CA LEU A 170 -7.08 -2.00 -0.57
C LEU A 170 -7.45 -2.28 -2.02
N ARG A 171 -8.42 -3.18 -2.24
CA ARG A 171 -8.89 -3.57 -3.58
C ARG A 171 -7.75 -3.96 -4.53
N TYR A 172 -6.76 -4.68 -4.00
CA TYR A 172 -5.61 -5.13 -4.77
C TYR A 172 -6.03 -6.21 -5.77
N HIS A 173 -6.03 -5.89 -7.06
CA HIS A 173 -6.23 -6.89 -8.12
C HIS A 173 -4.88 -7.33 -8.69
N SER A 174 -3.99 -6.36 -8.89
CA SER A 174 -2.65 -6.57 -9.44
C SER A 174 -1.70 -5.50 -8.90
N PRO A 175 -0.38 -5.59 -9.17
CA PRO A 175 0.55 -4.51 -8.86
C PRO A 175 0.15 -3.16 -9.44
N ASP A 176 -0.73 -3.14 -10.44
CA ASP A 176 -1.08 -2.00 -11.28
C ASP A 176 -2.51 -1.49 -11.04
N GLN A 177 -3.31 -2.21 -10.25
CA GLN A 177 -4.69 -1.88 -9.92
C GLN A 177 -4.96 -2.08 -8.42
N LEU A 178 -4.96 -0.97 -7.67
CA LEU A 178 -5.19 -0.94 -6.22
C LEU A 178 -5.47 0.47 -5.71
N TYR A 179 -5.97 0.58 -4.48
CA TYR A 179 -5.84 1.81 -3.68
C TYR A 179 -4.66 1.70 -2.72
N ALA A 180 -3.82 2.74 -2.65
CA ALA A 180 -2.72 2.86 -1.70
C ALA A 180 -2.96 4.03 -0.75
N LEU A 181 -3.13 3.72 0.54
CA LEU A 181 -3.33 4.69 1.60
C LEU A 181 -2.04 4.80 2.41
N SER A 182 -1.27 5.86 2.14
CA SER A 182 0.00 6.15 2.80
C SER A 182 -0.27 6.75 4.17
N PHE A 183 0.15 6.06 5.22
CA PHE A 183 -0.15 6.47 6.60
C PHE A 183 1.08 7.02 7.33
N ARG A 184 2.29 6.72 6.86
CA ARG A 184 3.51 7.36 7.34
C ARG A 184 4.54 7.42 6.23
N ARG A 185 4.69 8.59 5.62
CA ARG A 185 5.77 8.90 4.67
C ARG A 185 6.89 9.68 5.36
N ARG A 186 8.08 9.66 4.77
CA ARG A 186 9.26 10.40 5.23
C ARG A 186 8.99 11.89 5.39
N ASP A 187 8.27 12.47 4.43
CA ASP A 187 7.90 13.89 4.39
C ASP A 187 6.73 14.27 5.33
N GLY A 188 6.12 13.30 6.02
CA GLY A 188 4.96 13.53 6.89
C GLY A 188 3.64 13.77 6.16
N VAL A 189 3.60 13.57 4.84
CA VAL A 189 2.37 13.59 4.05
C VAL A 189 1.63 12.26 4.24
N VAL A 190 0.31 12.35 4.35
CA VAL A 190 -0.58 11.20 4.16
C VAL A 190 -1.31 11.38 2.84
N VAL A 191 -1.47 10.29 2.08
CA VAL A 191 -2.03 10.37 0.73
C VAL A 191 -2.78 9.08 0.39
N ILE A 192 -3.98 9.24 -0.15
CA ILE A 192 -4.76 8.18 -0.77
C ILE A 192 -4.53 8.29 -2.28
N LYS A 193 -4.02 7.23 -2.88
CA LYS A 193 -3.82 7.12 -4.32
C LYS A 193 -4.60 5.96 -4.87
N ARG A 194 -5.11 6.12 -6.08
CA ARG A 194 -5.56 5.02 -6.94
C ARG A 194 -4.45 4.70 -7.93
N LYS A 195 -4.13 3.42 -8.09
CA LYS A 195 -3.35 2.93 -9.23
C LYS A 195 -4.31 2.25 -10.19
N THR A 196 -4.22 2.59 -11.46
CA THR A 196 -4.94 1.87 -12.52
C THR A 196 -4.00 1.39 -13.61
N PRO A 197 -4.30 0.25 -14.25
CA PRO A 197 -3.51 -0.25 -15.36
C PRO A 197 -3.35 0.85 -16.41
N ASP A 198 -2.15 0.94 -16.99
CA ASP A 198 -1.90 1.85 -18.11
C ASP A 198 -2.83 1.43 -19.27
N PRO A 199 -3.76 2.28 -19.72
CA PRO A 199 -4.68 1.95 -20.81
C PRO A 199 -3.96 1.59 -22.11
N GLN A 200 -2.71 2.00 -22.26
CA GLN A 200 -1.91 1.82 -23.47
C GLN A 200 -0.99 0.59 -23.36
N GLY A 201 -0.75 0.07 -22.16
CA GLY A 201 0.22 -1.00 -21.92
C GLY A 201 1.66 -0.64 -22.34
N ILE A 202 1.98 0.65 -22.47
CA ILE A 202 3.28 1.17 -22.95
C ILE A 202 4.25 1.39 -21.78
N GLY A 203 3.84 1.09 -20.54
CA GLY A 203 4.75 1.04 -19.39
C GLY A 203 5.85 0.00 -19.57
N ALA A 204 7.10 0.40 -19.35
CA ALA A 204 8.25 -0.50 -19.30
C ALA A 204 7.98 -1.67 -18.34
N ALA A 205 8.42 -2.86 -18.73
CA ALA A 205 8.20 -4.09 -17.97
C ALA A 205 8.66 -3.91 -16.50
N GLY A 206 7.72 -3.96 -15.55
CA GLY A 206 8.02 -4.06 -14.12
C GLY A 206 7.27 -3.11 -13.18
N GLU A 207 6.70 -2.00 -13.67
CA GLU A 207 5.96 -1.03 -12.83
C GLU A 207 4.78 -0.39 -13.58
N GLN A 208 3.85 -1.20 -14.07
CA GLN A 208 2.78 -0.71 -14.94
C GLN A 208 1.67 0.00 -14.13
N GLY A 209 0.98 0.97 -14.72
CA GLY A 209 -0.14 1.65 -14.09
C GLY A 209 0.19 2.97 -13.37
N ASP A 210 -0.67 3.96 -13.61
CA ASP A 210 -0.50 5.33 -13.16
C ASP A 210 -1.15 5.54 -11.80
N TYR A 211 -0.42 6.23 -10.91
CA TYR A 211 -0.99 6.70 -9.67
C TYR A 211 -1.70 8.04 -9.87
N VAL A 212 -2.96 8.10 -9.44
CA VAL A 212 -3.75 9.32 -9.30
C VAL A 212 -3.96 9.59 -7.81
N THR A 213 -3.59 10.78 -7.35
CA THR A 213 -3.91 11.22 -5.98
C THR A 213 -5.41 11.49 -5.87
N VAL A 214 -6.09 10.83 -4.94
CA VAL A 214 -7.51 11.01 -4.64
C VAL A 214 -7.71 11.99 -3.48
N ALA A 215 -6.84 11.93 -2.48
CA ALA A 215 -6.80 12.87 -1.36
C ALA A 215 -5.40 12.93 -0.76
N GLU A 216 -5.05 14.08 -0.20
CA GLU A 216 -3.79 14.31 0.49
C GLU A 216 -3.99 15.20 1.72
N GLY A 217 -3.07 15.08 2.67
CA GLY A 217 -3.06 15.86 3.89
C GLY A 217 -1.74 15.70 4.63
N LYS A 218 -1.68 16.22 5.85
CA LYS A 218 -0.53 16.07 6.74
C LYS A 218 -0.95 15.35 8.00
N ALA A 219 -0.29 14.24 8.27
CA ALA A 219 -0.34 13.55 9.53
C ALA A 219 0.97 12.79 9.68
N ALA A 220 1.62 12.97 10.82
CA ALA A 220 2.83 12.25 11.15
C ALA A 220 2.74 11.80 12.60
N PHE A 221 3.13 10.56 12.83
CA PHE A 221 3.31 10.02 14.16
C PHE A 221 4.79 9.66 14.39
N PRO A 222 5.25 9.60 15.66
CA PRO A 222 6.62 9.24 15.99
C PRO A 222 7.05 7.90 15.39
N TYR A 223 8.32 7.80 15.01
CA TYR A 223 8.91 6.48 14.73
C TYR A 223 9.19 5.76 16.04
N ASN A 224 9.38 4.44 15.97
CA ASN A 224 9.71 3.56 17.10
C ASN A 224 8.61 3.38 18.16
N GLU A 225 7.41 3.89 17.89
CA GLU A 225 6.22 3.73 18.73
C GLU A 225 5.16 2.89 18.01
N TRP A 226 4.31 2.21 18.80
CA TRP A 226 3.18 1.45 18.27
C TRP A 226 1.99 2.39 18.04
N HIS A 227 1.49 2.40 16.81
CA HIS A 227 0.31 3.15 16.40
C HIS A 227 -0.74 2.23 15.82
N THR A 228 -2.01 2.56 15.99
CA THR A 228 -3.10 1.86 15.30
C THR A 228 -3.41 2.57 14.00
N VAL A 229 -3.41 1.86 12.88
CA VAL A 229 -3.79 2.40 11.58
C VAL A 229 -4.97 1.60 11.05
N SER A 230 -5.97 2.30 10.51
CA SER A 230 -7.07 1.68 9.78
C SER A 230 -7.32 2.36 8.45
N ALA A 231 -7.72 1.57 7.46
CA ALA A 231 -8.02 2.00 6.11
C ALA A 231 -9.28 1.29 5.62
N SER A 232 -10.24 2.02 5.05
CA SER A 232 -11.49 1.44 4.53
C SER A 232 -11.76 1.83 3.09
N ALA A 233 -12.42 0.94 2.35
CA ALA A 233 -12.93 1.19 1.01
C ALA A 233 -14.35 0.65 0.90
N VAL A 234 -15.33 1.55 0.79
CA VAL A 234 -16.76 1.23 0.78
C VAL A 234 -17.41 1.79 -0.48
N ASN A 235 -18.13 0.97 -1.23
CA ASN A 235 -18.92 1.43 -2.35
C ASN A 235 -20.02 2.38 -1.86
N HIS A 236 -20.12 3.53 -2.51
CA HIS A 236 -21.07 4.60 -2.19
C HIS A 236 -21.79 5.03 -3.47
N LYS A 237 -22.99 5.60 -3.35
CA LYS A 237 -23.79 6.03 -4.52
C LYS A 237 -23.03 7.00 -5.45
N GLU A 238 -22.08 7.77 -4.91
CA GLU A 238 -21.28 8.75 -5.66
C GLU A 238 -19.90 8.24 -6.11
N GLY A 239 -19.47 7.05 -5.68
CA GLY A 239 -18.11 6.58 -5.91
C GLY A 239 -17.65 5.53 -4.91
N VAL A 240 -16.36 5.49 -4.61
CA VAL A 240 -15.81 4.64 -3.52
C VAL A 240 -15.36 5.56 -2.39
N ARG A 241 -15.96 5.43 -1.21
CA ARG A 241 -15.53 6.17 -0.02
C ARG A 241 -14.29 5.52 0.57
N LEU A 242 -13.24 6.31 0.73
CA LEU A 242 -11.93 5.90 1.22
C LEU A 242 -11.64 6.68 2.49
N ILE A 243 -11.36 5.96 3.58
CA ILE A 243 -11.04 6.55 4.88
C ILE A 243 -9.69 6.01 5.34
N LEU A 244 -8.84 6.91 5.84
CA LEU A 244 -7.62 6.58 6.56
C LEU A 244 -7.72 7.15 7.97
N SER A 245 -7.50 6.31 8.97
CA SER A 245 -7.43 6.73 10.38
C SER A 245 -6.12 6.29 11.03
N ILE A 246 -5.63 7.13 11.95
CA ILE A 246 -4.43 6.89 12.74
C ILE A 246 -4.79 7.16 14.20
N ASP A 247 -4.52 6.18 15.07
CA ASP A 247 -4.84 6.21 16.51
C ASP A 247 -6.30 6.58 16.81
N GLY A 248 -7.22 6.08 15.98
CA GLY A 248 -8.66 6.33 16.11
C GLY A 248 -9.13 7.67 15.54
N HIS A 249 -8.22 8.50 14.99
CA HIS A 249 -8.55 9.76 14.35
C HIS A 249 -8.55 9.64 12.83
N THR A 250 -9.67 9.98 12.19
CA THR A 250 -9.73 10.10 10.72
C THR A 250 -8.81 11.22 10.24
N VAL A 251 -7.80 10.87 9.44
CA VAL A 251 -6.85 11.83 8.86
C VAL A 251 -7.17 12.16 7.40
N LEU A 252 -7.82 11.24 6.67
CA LEU A 252 -8.36 11.47 5.33
C LEU A 252 -9.71 10.76 5.19
N ASP A 253 -10.67 11.42 4.57
CA ASP A 253 -11.99 10.89 4.21
C ASP A 253 -12.39 11.51 2.86
N THR A 254 -12.53 10.69 1.84
CA THR A 254 -12.79 11.15 0.47
C THR A 254 -13.67 10.15 -0.28
N ILE A 255 -14.27 10.61 -1.37
CA ILE A 255 -14.97 9.76 -2.33
C ILE A 255 -14.23 9.82 -3.65
N ASP A 256 -13.68 8.69 -4.10
CA ASP A 256 -13.20 8.55 -5.46
C ASP A 256 -14.39 8.47 -6.42
N LYS A 257 -14.68 9.58 -7.09
CA LYS A 257 -15.77 9.70 -8.07
C LYS A 257 -15.32 9.38 -9.50
N ASP A 258 -14.04 9.10 -9.70
CA ASP A 258 -13.50 8.85 -11.03
C ASP A 258 -14.18 7.64 -11.68
N PRO A 259 -14.47 7.65 -13.00
CA PRO A 259 -15.01 6.50 -13.70
C PRO A 259 -14.16 5.22 -13.58
N LEU A 260 -12.85 5.37 -13.38
CA LEU A 260 -11.88 4.28 -13.23
C LEU A 260 -11.63 3.88 -11.77
N ARG A 261 -12.45 4.34 -10.82
CA ARG A 261 -12.45 3.88 -9.42
C ARG A 261 -12.60 2.36 -9.33
N ILE A 262 -12.07 1.75 -8.27
CA ILE A 262 -12.05 0.29 -8.11
C ILE A 262 -13.20 -0.13 -7.18
N THR A 263 -14.30 -0.62 -7.75
CA THR A 263 -15.50 -1.04 -7.01
C THR A 263 -15.54 -2.53 -6.69
N GLY A 264 -14.80 -3.35 -7.46
CA GLY A 264 -14.71 -4.80 -7.30
C GLY A 264 -13.96 -5.21 -6.03
N ALA A 265 -14.25 -6.41 -5.52
CA ALA A 265 -13.51 -7.00 -4.42
C ALA A 265 -12.07 -7.35 -4.86
N GLY A 266 -11.11 -7.24 -3.93
CA GLY A 266 -9.72 -7.56 -4.19
C GLY A 266 -8.99 -8.05 -2.96
N GLY A 267 -7.66 -8.13 -3.05
CA GLY A 267 -6.80 -8.37 -1.91
C GLY A 267 -6.61 -7.13 -1.04
N VAL A 268 -6.05 -7.33 0.14
CA VAL A 268 -5.56 -6.27 1.02
C VAL A 268 -4.10 -6.53 1.37
N GLY A 269 -3.37 -5.51 1.78
CA GLY A 269 -1.94 -5.68 1.97
C GLY A 269 -1.21 -4.48 2.56
N LEU A 270 0.11 -4.59 2.56
CA LEU A 270 1.04 -3.58 3.00
C LEU A 270 2.11 -3.35 1.94
N ARG A 271 2.47 -2.09 1.73
CA ARG A 271 3.72 -1.72 1.07
C ARG A 271 4.58 -0.93 2.05
N VAL A 272 5.87 -1.23 2.04
CA VAL A 272 6.86 -0.52 2.86
C VAL A 272 8.08 -0.21 2.00
N ASP A 273 8.52 1.04 2.00
CA ASP A 273 9.67 1.51 1.22
C ASP A 273 10.71 2.10 2.17
N ASN A 274 11.94 1.59 2.11
CA ASN A 274 13.10 2.11 2.84
C ASN A 274 12.93 2.21 4.37
N THR A 275 12.01 1.48 4.98
CA THR A 275 11.87 1.42 6.44
C THR A 275 11.59 0.00 6.92
N ASP A 276 11.99 -0.28 8.16
CA ASP A 276 11.62 -1.49 8.88
C ASP A 276 10.27 -1.27 9.55
N LEU A 277 9.34 -2.21 9.34
CA LEU A 277 8.01 -2.25 9.93
C LEU A 277 7.81 -3.54 10.74
N ASP A 278 7.46 -3.37 12.02
CA ASP A 278 6.70 -4.38 12.76
C ASP A 278 5.21 -4.11 12.61
N PHE A 279 4.41 -5.17 12.48
CA PHE A 279 2.96 -5.05 12.47
C PHE A 279 2.29 -6.24 13.17
N ARG A 280 1.14 -5.98 13.79
CA ARG A 280 0.38 -7.01 14.51
C ARG A 280 -1.11 -6.72 14.55
N GLY A 281 -1.89 -7.76 14.77
CA GLY A 281 -3.35 -7.64 14.79
C GLY A 281 -3.90 -7.15 13.46
N PHE A 282 -3.28 -7.54 12.33
CA PHE A 282 -3.78 -7.22 11.01
C PHE A 282 -5.09 -7.96 10.77
N THR A 283 -6.18 -7.20 10.61
CA THR A 283 -7.51 -7.72 10.31
C THR A 283 -8.09 -7.03 9.09
N ALA A 284 -8.91 -7.76 8.32
CA ALA A 284 -9.80 -7.18 7.32
C ALA A 284 -11.21 -7.70 7.58
N VAL A 285 -12.12 -6.78 7.90
CA VAL A 285 -13.53 -7.08 8.22
C VAL A 285 -14.44 -6.43 7.18
N PRO A 286 -15.63 -6.99 6.91
CA PRO A 286 -16.68 -6.28 6.21
C PRO A 286 -16.89 -4.90 6.82
N ALA A 287 -16.89 -3.87 5.99
CA ALA A 287 -17.33 -2.56 6.42
C ALA A 287 -18.86 -2.58 6.50
N ALA A 288 -19.41 -1.96 7.54
CA ALA A 288 -20.84 -1.70 7.56
C ALA A 288 -21.21 -0.88 6.31
N ALA A 289 -22.28 -1.27 5.62
CA ALA A 289 -22.79 -0.53 4.49
C ALA A 289 -22.99 0.94 4.88
N ALA A 290 -22.44 1.86 4.09
CA ALA A 290 -22.72 3.27 4.26
C ALA A 290 -24.19 3.51 3.88
N LEU A 291 -25.02 3.85 4.87
CA LEU A 291 -26.42 4.27 4.68
C LEU A 291 -26.51 5.53 3.81
#